data_AF-A0A091CBI5-F1
#
_entry.id   AF-A0A091CBI5-F1
#
_cell.length_a   1.000
_cell.length_b   1.000
_cell.length_c   1.000
_cell.angle_alpha   90.00
_cell.angle_beta   90.00
_cell.angle_gamma   90.00
#
_symmetry.space_group_name_H-M   'P 1'
#
loop_
_entity.id
_entity.type
_entity.pdbx_description
1 polymer ?
#
loop_
_entity_poly.entity_id
_entity_poly.type
_entity_poly.pdbx_seq_one_letter_code
_entity_poly.pdbx_strand_id
1 'polypeptide(L)'
;MKYIKGAVIYILIGIGFGGLCYLYFLWQSGAETQTVQQIANVIFTSGLIGLVSMIFAVETIPMIWKIIIHFCLVYSINSWLNLLNGITTTFIWSWDFLVEFTLIYLVIWLVLYINFNHRVKNINQKLQEKLKINFNLLLPGFRTFSSIRRSKESL
;
A
#
# COMPACT_ATOMS: atom_id res chain seq x y z
N MET A 1 -17.93 15.75 -1.21
CA MET A 1 -17.49 15.02 0.02
C MET A 1 -16.73 13.71 -0.23
N LYS A 2 -16.97 12.96 -1.33
CA LYS A 2 -16.32 11.65 -1.57
C LYS A 2 -14.78 11.74 -1.70
N TYR A 3 -14.28 12.76 -2.40
CA TYR A 3 -12.83 12.99 -2.61
C TYR A 3 -12.08 13.37 -1.33
N ILE A 4 -12.70 14.18 -0.47
CA ILE A 4 -12.11 14.61 0.82
C ILE A 4 -11.90 13.41 1.74
N LYS A 5 -12.90 12.51 1.84
CA LYS A 5 -12.77 11.29 2.63
C LYS A 5 -11.63 10.39 2.12
N GLY A 6 -11.47 10.29 0.81
CA GLY A 6 -10.35 9.58 0.20
C GLY A 6 -9.01 10.18 0.59
N ALA A 7 -8.84 11.49 0.39
CA ALA A 7 -7.60 12.21 0.72
C ALA A 7 -7.19 12.02 2.19
N VAL A 8 -8.13 12.10 3.14
CA VAL A 8 -7.85 11.87 4.57
C VAL A 8 -7.33 10.46 4.82
N ILE A 9 -7.92 9.44 4.20
CA ILE A 9 -7.46 8.05 4.34
C ILE A 9 -6.02 7.91 3.81
N TYR A 10 -5.72 8.49 2.65
CA TYR A 10 -4.38 8.46 2.08
C TYR A 10 -3.34 9.16 2.96
N ILE A 11 -3.69 10.31 3.56
CA ILE A 11 -2.84 11.01 4.53
C ILE A 11 -2.56 10.12 5.74
N LEU A 12 -3.59 9.51 6.34
CA LEU A 12 -3.41 8.66 7.53
C LEU A 12 -2.54 7.43 7.23
N ILE A 13 -2.71 6.81 6.06
CA ILE A 13 -1.87 5.70 5.61
C ILE A 13 -0.42 6.18 5.43
N GLY A 14 -0.23 7.34 4.80
CA GLY A 14 1.09 7.96 4.62
C GLY A 14 1.80 8.21 5.95
N ILE A 15 1.11 8.81 6.92
CA ILE A 15 1.61 9.02 8.30
C ILE A 15 1.97 7.69 8.97
N GLY A 16 1.14 6.65 8.80
CA GLY A 16 1.41 5.33 9.36
C GLY A 16 2.72 4.73 8.84
N PHE A 17 2.89 4.66 7.51
CA PHE A 17 4.13 4.13 6.93
C PHE A 17 5.34 5.01 7.24
N GLY A 18 5.20 6.34 7.10
CA GLY A 18 6.30 7.26 7.36
C GLY A 18 6.75 7.26 8.82
N GLY A 19 5.81 7.13 9.77
CA GLY A 19 6.11 6.98 11.19
C GLY A 19 6.85 5.68 11.49
N LEU A 20 6.43 4.55 10.90
CA LEU A 20 7.13 3.27 11.06
C LEU A 20 8.56 3.31 10.49
N CYS A 21 8.73 3.89 9.30
CA CYS A 21 10.05 4.07 8.70
C CYS A 21 10.94 4.96 9.57
N TYR A 22 10.41 6.08 10.07
CA TYR A 22 11.17 6.99 10.92
C TYR A 22 11.60 6.33 12.23
N LEU A 23 10.71 5.56 12.88
CA LEU A 23 11.06 4.77 14.08
C LEU A 23 12.16 3.75 13.79
N TYR A 24 12.11 3.08 12.63
CA TYR A 24 13.15 2.15 12.21
C TYR A 24 14.52 2.84 12.07
N PHE A 25 14.56 4.00 11.43
CA PHE A 25 15.79 4.78 11.29
C PHE A 25 16.32 5.34 12.62
N LEU A 26 15.43 5.76 13.52
CA LEU A 26 15.83 6.16 14.88
C LEU A 26 16.47 5.00 15.63
N TRP A 27 15.88 3.81 15.52
CA TRP A 27 16.43 2.62 16.15
C TRP A 27 17.80 2.25 15.57
N GLN A 28 17.95 2.26 14.25
CA GLN A 28 19.21 1.94 13.57
C GLN A 28 20.32 2.96 13.86
N SER A 29 19.97 4.25 14.01
CA SER A 29 20.92 5.32 14.33
C SER A 29 21.30 5.38 15.82
N GLY A 30 20.63 4.62 16.70
CA GLY A 30 20.84 4.69 18.14
C GLY A 30 20.45 6.04 18.75
N ALA A 31 19.52 6.77 18.12
CA ALA A 31 19.13 8.09 18.56
C ALA A 31 18.40 8.05 19.91
N GLU A 32 18.97 8.69 20.93
CA GLU A 32 18.38 8.72 22.28
C GLU A 32 17.31 9.80 22.46
N THR A 33 17.37 10.89 21.70
CA THR A 33 16.43 12.01 21.80
C THR A 33 16.07 12.55 20.42
N GLN A 34 14.86 13.09 20.27
CA GLN A 34 14.39 13.77 19.06
C GLN A 34 13.61 15.02 19.44
N THR A 35 13.74 16.05 18.60
CA THR A 35 13.00 17.30 18.80
C THR A 35 11.55 17.14 18.34
N VAL A 36 10.62 17.85 18.99
CA VAL A 36 9.22 17.92 18.58
C VAL A 36 9.10 18.40 17.12
N GLN A 37 10.02 19.27 16.69
CA GLN A 37 10.03 19.79 15.32
C GLN A 37 10.42 18.73 14.28
N GLN A 38 11.39 17.86 14.57
CA GLN A 38 11.73 16.73 13.69
C GLN A 38 10.54 15.77 13.53
N ILE A 39 9.87 15.45 14.64
CA ILE A 39 8.67 14.60 14.64
C ILE A 39 7.54 15.25 13.83
N ALA A 40 7.30 16.55 14.03
CA ALA A 40 6.28 17.30 13.28
C ALA A 40 6.58 17.32 11.77
N ASN A 41 7.85 17.54 11.40
CA ASN A 41 8.29 17.52 10.01
C ASN A 41 8.06 16.14 9.36
N VAL A 42 8.37 15.05 10.08
CA VAL A 42 8.11 13.68 9.61
C VAL A 42 6.62 13.44 9.40
N ILE A 43 5.77 13.79 10.38
CA ILE A 43 4.32 13.59 10.25
C ILE A 43 3.78 14.38 9.06
N PHE A 44 4.18 15.64 8.91
CA PHE A 44 3.75 16.51 7.83
C PHE A 44 4.16 15.97 6.46
N THR A 45 5.44 15.64 6.28
CA THR A 45 5.97 15.11 5.01
C THR A 45 5.40 13.73 4.67
N SER A 46 5.18 12.88 5.68
CA SER A 46 4.52 11.58 5.49
C SER A 46 3.07 11.73 5.04
N GLY A 47 2.35 12.74 5.55
CA GLY A 47 1.02 13.09 5.07
C GLY A 47 1.03 13.55 3.60
N LEU A 48 2.03 14.37 3.20
CA LEU A 48 2.23 14.76 1.81
C LEU A 48 2.51 13.56 0.90
N ILE A 49 3.36 12.63 1.33
CA ILE A 49 3.62 11.36 0.62
C ILE A 49 2.33 10.55 0.46
N GLY A 50 1.50 10.52 1.49
CA GLY A 50 0.15 9.95 1.43
C GLY A 50 -0.68 10.56 0.31
N LEU A 51 -0.73 11.89 0.20
CA LEU A 51 -1.43 12.59 -0.89
C LEU A 51 -0.85 12.27 -2.26
N VAL A 52 0.48 12.21 -2.40
CA VAL A 52 1.13 11.82 -3.66
C VAL A 52 0.70 10.41 -4.09
N SER A 53 0.43 9.50 -3.15
CA SER A 53 -0.09 8.15 -3.45
C SER A 53 -1.47 8.16 -4.14
N MET A 54 -2.19 9.29 -4.15
CA MET A 54 -3.45 9.41 -4.90
C MET A 54 -3.25 9.28 -6.42
N ILE A 55 -2.02 9.46 -6.93
CA ILE A 55 -1.71 9.22 -8.35
C ILE A 55 -2.09 7.80 -8.80
N PHE A 56 -2.08 6.82 -7.89
CA PHE A 56 -2.47 5.45 -8.19
C PHE A 56 -3.97 5.29 -8.48
N ALA A 57 -4.81 6.22 -8.02
CA ALA A 57 -6.25 6.22 -8.29
C ALA A 57 -6.61 6.72 -9.70
N VAL A 58 -5.65 7.30 -10.45
CA VAL A 58 -5.90 7.88 -11.77
C VAL A 58 -5.86 6.79 -12.85
N GLU A 59 -6.97 6.39 -13.45
CA GLU A 59 -6.99 5.26 -14.40
C GLU A 59 -6.31 5.55 -15.76
N THR A 60 -6.12 6.82 -16.13
CA THR A 60 -5.61 7.22 -17.45
C THR A 60 -4.11 6.97 -17.64
N ILE A 61 -3.34 6.86 -16.56
CA ILE A 61 -1.88 6.73 -16.63
C ILE A 61 -1.49 5.24 -16.49
N PRO A 62 -0.60 4.70 -17.34
CA PRO A 62 -0.11 3.33 -17.20
C PRO A 62 0.56 3.10 -15.84
N MET A 63 0.44 1.88 -15.31
CA MET A 63 0.91 1.54 -13.97
C MET A 63 2.41 1.82 -13.77
N ILE A 64 3.23 1.50 -14.77
CA ILE A 64 4.68 1.71 -14.70
C ILE A 64 5.05 3.18 -14.51
N TRP A 65 4.37 4.08 -15.22
CA TRP A 65 4.61 5.53 -15.12
C TRP A 65 4.19 6.09 -13.77
N LYS A 66 3.08 5.60 -13.21
CA LYS A 66 2.67 5.96 -11.84
C LYS A 66 3.73 5.58 -10.82
N ILE A 67 4.32 4.39 -10.93
CA ILE A 67 5.37 3.91 -10.03
C ILE A 67 6.60 4.80 -10.13
N ILE A 68 7.04 5.12 -11.35
CA ILE A 68 8.21 5.98 -11.59
C ILE A 68 7.98 7.38 -11.02
N ILE A 69 6.83 8.00 -11.36
CA ILE A 69 6.49 9.35 -10.88
C ILE A 69 6.38 9.37 -9.35
N HIS A 70 5.71 8.37 -8.77
CA HIS A 70 5.57 8.25 -7.32
C HIS A 70 6.93 8.09 -6.64
N PHE A 71 7.79 7.21 -7.16
CA PHE A 71 9.15 7.02 -6.65
C PHE A 71 9.93 8.34 -6.65
N CYS A 72 9.95 9.06 -7.77
CA CYS A 72 10.64 10.35 -7.86
C CYS A 72 10.08 11.38 -6.88
N LEU A 73 8.76 11.52 -6.77
CA LEU A 73 8.13 12.49 -5.87
C LEU A 73 8.38 12.17 -4.40
N VAL A 74 8.24 10.91 -4.00
CA VAL A 74 8.51 10.48 -2.61
C VAL A 74 9.99 10.66 -2.27
N TYR A 75 10.88 10.34 -3.21
CA TYR A 75 12.31 10.59 -3.04
C TYR A 75 12.61 12.07 -2.86
N SER A 76 12.02 12.95 -3.68
CA SER A 76 12.18 14.40 -3.55
C SER A 76 11.63 14.96 -2.23
N ILE A 77 10.46 14.48 -1.77
CA ILE A 77 9.88 14.90 -0.48
C ILE A 77 10.75 14.44 0.69
N ASN A 78 11.22 13.20 0.66
CA ASN A 78 12.13 12.69 1.69
C ASN A 78 13.49 13.42 1.66
N SER A 79 13.95 13.80 0.47
CA SER A 79 15.14 14.64 0.29
C SER A 79 14.96 16.01 0.96
N TRP A 80 13.83 16.64 0.71
CA TRP A 80 13.46 17.90 1.33
C TRP A 80 13.41 17.77 2.87
N LEU A 81 12.81 16.71 3.40
CA LEU A 81 12.73 16.47 4.85
C LEU A 81 14.11 16.48 5.53
N ASN A 82 15.09 15.81 4.93
CA ASN A 82 16.44 15.72 5.48
C ASN A 82 17.15 17.08 5.50
N LEU A 83 16.94 17.91 4.46
CA LEU A 83 17.41 19.29 4.46
C LEU A 83 16.75 20.13 5.56
N LEU A 84 15.42 20.02 5.74
CA LEU A 84 14.71 20.76 6.80
C LEU A 84 15.18 20.37 8.20
N ASN A 85 15.53 19.10 8.40
CA ASN A 85 16.03 18.59 9.67
C ASN A 85 17.54 18.84 9.86
N GLY A 86 18.22 19.46 8.89
CA GLY A 86 19.67 19.73 8.95
C GLY A 86 20.54 18.48 8.94
N ILE A 87 19.99 17.31 8.57
CA ILE A 87 20.71 16.03 8.55
C ILE A 87 21.69 16.01 7.38
N THR A 88 21.32 16.65 6.26
CA THR A 88 22.17 16.78 5.07
C THR A 88 22.24 18.24 4.61
N THR A 89 23.36 18.62 4.00
CA THR A 89 23.62 19.97 3.47
C THR A 89 23.39 20.07 1.95
N THR A 90 23.23 18.93 1.25
CA THR A 90 23.06 18.87 -0.20
C THR A 90 21.76 18.17 -0.60
N PHE A 91 21.06 18.73 -1.58
CA PHE A 91 19.84 18.15 -2.17
C PHE A 91 20.16 16.96 -3.10
N ILE A 92 21.38 16.90 -3.62
CA ILE A 92 21.91 15.79 -4.43
C ILE A 92 22.67 14.86 -3.48
N TRP A 93 22.27 13.60 -3.49
CA TRP A 93 22.65 12.62 -2.48
C TRP A 93 23.80 11.72 -2.91
N SER A 94 24.47 11.13 -1.92
CA SER A 94 25.36 9.99 -2.05
C SER A 94 24.64 8.77 -2.60
N TRP A 95 25.36 7.90 -3.32
CA TRP A 95 24.81 6.65 -3.86
C TRP A 95 24.21 5.76 -2.74
N ASP A 96 24.82 5.75 -1.56
CA ASP A 96 24.36 4.94 -0.43
C ASP A 96 22.92 5.25 -0.03
N PHE A 97 22.52 6.53 0.00
CA PHE A 97 21.17 6.90 0.36
C PHE A 97 20.14 6.48 -0.69
N LEU A 98 20.45 6.66 -1.97
CA LEU A 98 19.51 6.27 -3.03
C LEU A 98 19.29 4.76 -3.01
N VAL A 99 20.33 3.97 -2.73
CA VAL A 99 20.21 2.52 -2.53
C VAL A 99 19.34 2.20 -1.33
N GLU A 100 19.60 2.80 -0.17
CA GLU A 100 18.83 2.55 1.07
C GLU A 100 17.36 2.94 0.91
N PHE A 101 17.08 4.11 0.34
CA PHE A 101 15.73 4.55 0.01
C PHE A 101 15.04 3.57 -0.93
N THR A 102 15.73 3.11 -1.98
CA THR A 102 15.16 2.18 -2.95
C THR A 102 14.81 0.85 -2.29
N LEU A 103 15.65 0.33 -1.40
CA LEU A 103 15.38 -0.91 -0.66
C LEU A 103 14.12 -0.79 0.20
N ILE A 104 13.99 0.28 0.98
CA ILE A 104 12.81 0.50 1.82
C ILE A 104 11.56 0.69 0.97
N TYR A 105 11.66 1.43 -0.13
CA TYR A 105 10.56 1.61 -1.06
C TYR A 105 10.07 0.27 -1.63
N LEU A 106 11.00 -0.62 -2.02
CA LEU A 106 10.66 -1.97 -2.48
C LEU A 106 10.00 -2.82 -1.39
N VAL A 107 10.47 -2.73 -0.13
CA VAL A 107 9.86 -3.44 1.01
C VAL A 107 8.42 -2.97 1.23
N ILE A 108 8.17 -1.66 1.26
CA ILE A 108 6.82 -1.10 1.41
C ILE A 108 5.95 -1.55 0.23
N TRP A 109 6.47 -1.49 -0.99
CA TRP A 109 5.77 -1.97 -2.18
C TRP A 109 5.40 -3.45 -2.11
N LEU A 110 6.31 -4.29 -1.61
CA LEU A 110 6.06 -5.71 -1.43
C LEU A 110 4.92 -5.94 -0.43
N VAL A 111 4.93 -5.24 0.72
CA VAL A 111 3.86 -5.31 1.72
C VAL A 111 2.51 -4.88 1.12
N LEU A 112 2.50 -3.81 0.33
CA LEU A 112 1.29 -3.34 -0.34
C LEU A 112 0.80 -4.33 -1.40
N TYR A 113 1.71 -4.91 -2.19
CA TYR A 113 1.39 -5.90 -3.21
C TYR A 113 0.76 -7.17 -2.62
N ILE A 114 1.35 -7.69 -1.53
CA ILE A 114 0.82 -8.85 -0.80
C ILE A 114 -0.60 -8.54 -0.29
N ASN A 115 -0.78 -7.41 0.39
CA ASN A 115 -2.09 -7.00 0.91
C ASN A 115 -3.13 -6.83 -0.20
N PHE A 116 -2.74 -6.26 -1.35
CA PHE A 116 -3.63 -6.10 -2.50
C PHE A 116 -4.05 -7.46 -3.06
N ASN A 117 -3.11 -8.39 -3.23
CA ASN A 117 -3.39 -9.72 -3.76
C ASN A 117 -4.33 -10.52 -2.83
N HIS A 118 -4.13 -10.44 -1.51
CA HIS A 118 -5.06 -11.04 -0.53
C HIS A 118 -6.46 -10.45 -0.64
N ARG A 119 -6.57 -9.13 -0.80
CA ARG A 119 -7.87 -8.46 -0.91
C ARG A 119 -8.61 -8.86 -2.19
N VAL A 120 -7.91 -8.97 -3.32
CA VAL A 120 -8.48 -9.46 -4.59
C VAL A 120 -8.94 -10.91 -4.46
N LYS A 121 -8.11 -11.79 -3.88
CA LYS A 121 -8.49 -13.20 -3.64
C LYS A 121 -9.75 -13.32 -2.77
N ASN A 122 -9.84 -12.54 -1.69
CA ASN A 122 -11.00 -12.55 -0.79
C ASN A 122 -12.29 -12.05 -1.48
N ILE A 123 -12.19 -11.05 -2.37
CA ILE A 123 -13.34 -10.59 -3.15
C ILE A 123 -13.80 -11.69 -4.12
N ASN A 124 -12.86 -12.31 -4.83
CA ASN A 124 -13.18 -13.39 -5.77
C ASN A 124 -13.81 -14.61 -5.08
N GLN A 125 -13.32 -14.97 -3.89
CA GLN A 125 -13.92 -16.03 -3.07
C GLN A 125 -15.36 -15.69 -2.67
N LYS A 126 -15.61 -14.48 -2.16
CA LYS A 126 -16.97 -14.03 -1.80
C LYS A 126 -17.93 -13.98 -2.98
N LEU A 127 -17.44 -13.63 -4.18
CA LEU A 127 -18.23 -13.67 -5.42
C LEU A 127 -18.57 -15.11 -5.81
N GLN A 128 -17.60 -16.02 -5.75
CA GLN A 128 -17.82 -17.44 -6.03
C GLN A 128 -18.80 -18.08 -5.04
N GLU A 129 -18.70 -17.76 -3.76
CA GLU A 129 -19.64 -18.24 -2.73
C GLU A 129 -21.07 -17.75 -3.00
N LYS A 130 -21.24 -16.46 -3.32
CA LYS A 130 -22.55 -15.89 -3.68
C LYS A 130 -23.14 -16.53 -4.93
N LEU A 131 -22.32 -16.76 -5.97
CA LEU A 131 -22.77 -17.44 -7.19
C LEU A 131 -23.14 -18.90 -6.91
N LYS A 132 -22.37 -19.61 -6.08
CA LYS A 132 -22.62 -21.00 -5.71
C LYS A 132 -23.88 -21.16 -4.85
N ILE A 133 -24.13 -20.21 -3.94
CA ILE A 133 -25.36 -20.14 -3.13
C ILE A 133 -26.57 -19.83 -4.02
N ASN A 134 -26.45 -18.85 -4.92
CA ASN A 134 -27.52 -18.48 -5.84
C ASN A 134 -27.87 -19.63 -6.80
N PHE A 135 -26.87 -20.32 -7.35
CA PHE A 135 -27.08 -21.53 -8.16
C PHE A 135 -27.80 -22.64 -7.38
N ASN A 136 -27.42 -22.86 -6.11
CA ASN A 136 -28.09 -23.84 -5.23
C ASN A 136 -29.56 -23.47 -4.93
N LEU A 137 -29.88 -22.17 -4.85
CA LEU A 137 -31.25 -21.68 -4.63
C LEU A 137 -32.10 -21.76 -5.90
N LEU A 138 -31.50 -21.54 -7.08
CA LEU A 138 -32.21 -21.60 -8.37
C LEU A 138 -32.43 -23.02 -8.89
N LEU A 139 -31.56 -23.98 -8.55
CA LEU A 139 -31.67 -25.37 -8.99
C LEU A 139 -31.40 -26.38 -7.85
N PRO A 140 -32.27 -26.44 -6.82
CA PRO A 140 -32.09 -27.38 -5.71
C PRO A 140 -32.12 -28.85 -6.16
N GLY A 141 -32.83 -29.16 -7.25
CA GLY A 141 -32.97 -30.51 -7.81
C GLY A 141 -31.77 -31.02 -8.64
N PHE A 142 -30.82 -30.16 -9.02
CA PHE A 142 -29.69 -30.58 -9.87
C PHE A 142 -28.62 -31.35 -9.07
N ARG A 143 -28.47 -31.05 -7.77
CA ARG A 143 -27.57 -31.81 -6.88
C ARG A 143 -28.07 -33.22 -6.61
N THR A 144 -29.35 -33.39 -6.34
CA THR A 144 -29.98 -34.72 -6.14
C THR A 144 -29.88 -35.58 -7.40
N PHE A 145 -30.03 -34.99 -8.58
CA PHE A 145 -29.89 -35.74 -9.84
C PHE A 145 -28.45 -36.25 -10.07
N SER A 146 -27.43 -35.46 -9.70
CA SER A 146 -26.03 -35.87 -9.82
C SER A 146 -25.63 -37.00 -8.86
N SER A 147 -26.19 -37.02 -7.64
CA SER A 147 -25.95 -38.09 -6.66
C SER A 147 -26.73 -39.37 -7.01
N ILE A 148 -27.94 -39.25 -7.56
CA ILE A 148 -28.73 -40.40 -8.03
C ILE A 148 -28.09 -41.04 -9.27
N ARG A 149 -27.55 -40.24 -10.21
CA ARG A 149 -26.85 -40.76 -11.39
C ARG A 149 -25.59 -41.54 -11.01
N ARG A 150 -24.80 -41.02 -10.07
CA ARG A 150 -23.57 -41.68 -9.59
C ARG A 150 -23.86 -42.97 -8.79
N SER A 151 -25.03 -43.09 -8.18
CA SER A 151 -25.51 -44.32 -7.51
C SER A 151 -26.05 -45.38 -8.47
N LYS A 152 -26.53 -45.00 -9.67
CA LYS A 152 -26.99 -45.95 -10.70
C LYS A 152 -25.86 -46.52 -11.55
N GLU A 153 -24.71 -45.86 -11.60
CA GLU A 153 -23.52 -46.33 -12.33
C GLU A 153 -22.66 -47.32 -11.50
N SER A 154 -23.02 -47.56 -10.22
CA SER A 154 -22.34 -48.48 -9.31
C SER A 154 -23.11 -49.77 -9.00
N LEU A 155 -24.14 -50.08 -9.79
CA LEU A 155 -24.92 -51.33 -9.79
C LEU A 155 -24.80 -51.97 -11.17
#